data_AF-A0A8H5J8T4-F1
#
_entry.id   AF-A0A8H5J8T4-F1
#
_cell.length_a   1.000
_cell.length_b   1.000
_cell.length_c   1.000
_cell.angle_alpha   90.00
_cell.angle_beta   90.00
_cell.angle_gamma   90.00
#
_symmetry.space_group_name_H-M   'P 1'
#
loop_
_entity.id
_entity.type
_entity.pdbx_description
1 polymer ?
#
loop_
_entity_poly.entity_id
_entity_poly.type
_entity_poly.pdbx_seq_one_letter_code
_entity_poly.pdbx_strand_id
1 'polypeptide(L)'
;MKSAFATAAAVLAGAASAAHETGTFAVLRFTNDELTRGRMDPILFPGQTSTHVHHIMGGSGFSTKATGKDLQKSKCSNALVKGDNSNYWFPTLYFHDPKSGEFEDVEFDYFNAYYFFEKTHDDIKPFPVGLQIVAGDAMTRTMPKAGSKPNLDPSKGPVNPARMTCPRLNNDYTLPSWDAKSDGKMAGVGDPVNKGEGVGFPDRTCDGKYSPLRADVHFPSCYNPEAGLTDFKNNMAYPEDNDGYLDCPKGWIHVPHLFYEAYWRTDKFTGRWTEGEGKQPFVFSNGDVTGYSSHADFMAGWDEDLLQHIIDTCNAGTEGMDHCPGLTYGLNKGDCTIESEVDEKITGTLSKLPGNNPLSGFSYGDKAPSMPSGGDKESSPSKPSAQPSASKPASGEKTTAAELPGYTKPVSDSTDVHEEPVAPKPTVSSNPAAVSEAAAQATDVLSSAPKPTDIFDKPKKCKTRVHTVWNTVTVTQTASLPVQTEAGTPSYKRDHVRRHAHHHGSGHNHLRRRSHLRR
;
A
#
# COMPACT_ATOMS: atom_id res chain seq x y z
N MET A 1 -16.14 4.33 -65.11
CA MET A 1 -14.94 3.58 -64.69
C MET A 1 -14.25 4.40 -63.61
N LYS A 2 -14.26 3.89 -62.37
CA LYS A 2 -13.07 3.36 -61.65
C LYS A 2 -12.13 4.43 -61.08
N SER A 3 -12.50 4.85 -59.87
CA SER A 3 -11.69 5.09 -58.66
C SER A 3 -10.16 5.22 -58.75
N ALA A 4 -9.62 6.21 -58.03
CA ALA A 4 -8.48 6.04 -57.12
C ALA A 4 -8.38 7.21 -56.11
N PHE A 5 -8.98 7.07 -54.93
CA PHE A 5 -8.48 7.76 -53.73
C PHE A 5 -7.40 6.87 -53.12
N ALA A 6 -6.16 7.36 -53.00
CA ALA A 6 -5.05 6.62 -52.42
C ALA A 6 -4.86 7.03 -50.95
N THR A 7 -5.09 6.05 -50.10
CA THR A 7 -5.02 5.99 -48.64
C THR A 7 -3.91 6.81 -47.98
N ALA A 8 -4.28 7.61 -46.97
CA ALA A 8 -3.37 8.01 -45.90
C ALA A 8 -3.59 7.10 -44.68
N ALA A 9 -2.59 6.29 -44.34
CA ALA A 9 -2.55 5.48 -43.11
C ALA A 9 -1.11 5.02 -42.83
N ALA A 10 -0.28 5.91 -42.27
CA ALA A 10 1.10 5.60 -41.89
C ALA A 10 1.24 5.66 -40.35
N VAL A 11 1.27 4.46 -39.74
CA VAL A 11 1.90 4.11 -38.46
C VAL A 11 1.67 5.05 -37.26
N LEU A 12 0.72 4.68 -36.39
CA LEU A 12 0.66 5.11 -34.99
C LEU A 12 1.02 3.98 -33.98
N ALA A 13 1.46 2.82 -34.48
CA ALA A 13 1.74 1.62 -33.69
C ALA A 13 3.10 1.64 -32.96
N GLY A 14 3.57 2.81 -32.51
CA GLY A 14 4.90 3.00 -31.92
C GLY A 14 4.94 3.37 -30.43
N ALA A 15 3.79 3.69 -29.82
CA ALA A 15 3.75 4.22 -28.45
C ALA A 15 3.63 3.12 -27.36
N ALA A 16 2.80 2.10 -27.57
CA ALA A 16 2.51 1.09 -26.54
C ALA A 16 3.76 0.26 -26.14
N SER A 17 4.56 -0.15 -27.12
CA SER A 17 5.75 -0.99 -26.88
C SER A 17 6.86 -0.30 -26.07
N ALA A 18 6.80 1.02 -25.88
CA ALA A 18 7.82 1.77 -25.13
C ALA A 18 7.56 1.81 -23.61
N ALA A 19 6.34 1.49 -23.15
CA ALA A 19 5.99 1.56 -21.72
C ALA A 19 6.58 0.38 -20.92
N HIS A 20 6.50 -0.84 -21.45
CA HIS A 20 7.02 -2.06 -20.83
C HIS A 20 8.53 -2.00 -20.57
N GLU A 21 9.29 -1.28 -21.41
CA GLU A 21 10.75 -1.18 -21.31
C GLU A 21 11.27 -0.35 -20.13
N THR A 22 10.44 0.49 -19.51
CA THR A 22 10.87 1.36 -18.40
C THR A 22 10.14 1.12 -17.09
N GLY A 23 9.00 0.41 -17.12
CA GLY A 23 8.07 0.34 -16.00
C GLY A 23 7.33 1.66 -15.80
N THR A 24 6.05 1.58 -15.42
CA THR A 24 5.18 2.74 -15.19
C THR A 24 4.27 2.49 -14.00
N PHE A 25 3.63 3.54 -13.46
CA PHE A 25 2.66 3.35 -12.37
C PHE A 25 1.61 4.46 -12.34
N ALA A 26 0.52 4.24 -11.59
CA ALA A 26 -0.46 5.25 -11.26
C ALA A 26 -1.07 5.03 -9.87
N VAL A 27 -1.40 6.12 -9.16
CA VAL A 27 -2.06 6.07 -7.84
C VAL A 27 -3.58 6.15 -7.99
N LEU A 28 -4.29 5.07 -7.66
CA LEU A 28 -5.73 5.09 -7.45
C LEU A 28 -6.06 5.76 -6.11
N ARG A 29 -6.92 6.77 -6.19
CA ARG A 29 -7.44 7.53 -5.04
C ARG A 29 -8.90 7.20 -4.78
N PHE A 30 -9.40 7.61 -3.62
CA PHE A 30 -10.78 7.38 -3.19
C PHE A 30 -11.51 8.71 -2.94
N THR A 31 -12.82 8.71 -3.12
CA THR A 31 -13.71 9.90 -3.08
C THR A 31 -14.09 10.32 -1.66
N ASN A 32 -14.22 9.36 -0.76
CA ASN A 32 -14.53 9.50 0.66
C ASN A 32 -13.73 8.46 1.48
N ASP A 33 -13.60 8.72 2.78
CA ASP A 33 -12.69 8.02 3.70
C ASP A 33 -12.77 6.48 3.59
N GLU A 34 -13.96 5.89 3.78
CA GLU A 34 -14.17 4.44 3.63
C GLU A 34 -15.54 4.11 3.01
N LEU A 35 -15.64 2.97 2.32
CA LEU A 35 -16.92 2.43 1.85
C LEU A 35 -17.71 1.90 3.05
N THR A 36 -17.04 1.15 3.93
CA THR A 36 -17.59 0.66 5.20
C THR A 36 -16.47 0.18 6.12
N ARG A 37 -16.80 -0.10 7.38
CA ARG A 37 -15.87 -0.66 8.38
C ARG A 37 -16.60 -1.74 9.18
N GLY A 38 -15.98 -2.89 9.39
CA GLY A 38 -16.60 -3.99 10.14
C GLY A 38 -15.81 -5.28 10.08
N ARG A 39 -16.29 -6.31 10.80
CA ARG A 39 -15.72 -7.66 10.76
C ARG A 39 -16.20 -8.45 9.55
N MET A 40 -15.83 -7.99 8.36
CA MET A 40 -16.27 -8.55 7.08
C MET A 40 -15.06 -8.94 6.23
N ASP A 41 -15.06 -10.17 5.73
CA ASP A 41 -13.99 -10.74 4.91
C ASP A 41 -14.54 -11.90 4.07
N PRO A 42 -14.90 -11.67 2.80
CA PRO A 42 -15.43 -12.70 1.92
C PRO A 42 -14.38 -13.68 1.38
N ILE A 43 -13.07 -13.46 1.62
CA ILE A 43 -12.00 -14.38 1.18
C ILE A 43 -11.70 -15.41 2.28
N LEU A 44 -11.40 -14.95 3.51
CA LEU A 44 -11.06 -15.84 4.62
C LEU A 44 -12.29 -16.40 5.34
N PHE A 45 -13.39 -15.62 5.41
CA PHE A 45 -14.60 -15.95 6.18
C PHE A 45 -15.88 -15.85 5.33
N PRO A 46 -15.97 -16.52 4.15
CA PRO A 46 -17.11 -16.41 3.25
C PRO A 46 -18.45 -16.77 3.94
N GLY A 47 -19.37 -15.80 3.93
CA GLY A 47 -20.69 -15.91 4.56
C GLY A 47 -20.68 -15.86 6.10
N GLN A 48 -19.55 -15.52 6.72
CA GLN A 48 -19.36 -15.47 8.15
C GLN A 48 -18.80 -14.11 8.60
N THR A 49 -18.89 -13.84 9.90
CA THR A 49 -18.22 -12.69 10.51
C THR A 49 -16.72 -12.97 10.60
N SER A 50 -15.88 -12.03 10.12
CA SER A 50 -14.43 -12.13 10.26
C SER A 50 -14.00 -12.15 11.73
N THR A 51 -12.80 -12.66 12.01
CA THR A 51 -12.19 -12.59 13.35
C THR A 51 -11.99 -11.15 13.81
N HIS A 52 -11.73 -10.21 12.89
CA HIS A 52 -11.29 -8.86 13.22
C HIS A 52 -11.81 -7.80 12.24
N VAL A 53 -11.67 -6.53 12.63
CA VAL A 53 -12.27 -5.38 11.92
C VAL A 53 -11.37 -4.90 10.80
N HIS A 54 -11.93 -4.74 9.61
CA HIS A 54 -11.26 -4.13 8.48
C HIS A 54 -11.83 -2.74 8.18
N HIS A 55 -10.98 -1.87 7.65
CA HIS A 55 -11.39 -0.76 6.78
C HIS A 55 -11.61 -1.31 5.38
N ILE A 56 -12.73 -0.99 4.73
CA ILE A 56 -13.05 -1.47 3.38
C ILE A 56 -13.33 -0.31 2.43
N MET A 57 -12.70 -0.36 1.25
CA MET A 57 -12.87 0.57 0.13
C MET A 57 -13.41 -0.17 -1.11
N GLY A 58 -13.89 0.59 -2.09
CA GLY A 58 -14.21 0.13 -3.44
C GLY A 58 -15.71 0.08 -3.76
N GLY A 59 -16.12 -0.96 -4.47
CA GLY A 59 -17.48 -1.18 -4.95
C GLY A 59 -18.50 -1.56 -3.86
N SER A 60 -19.71 -0.99 -3.94
CA SER A 60 -20.86 -1.28 -3.05
C SER A 60 -21.48 -2.68 -3.19
N GLY A 61 -20.92 -3.55 -4.03
CA GLY A 61 -21.25 -4.98 -4.10
C GLY A 61 -20.63 -5.81 -2.96
N PHE A 62 -19.77 -5.19 -2.14
CA PHE A 62 -19.15 -5.84 -0.98
C PHE A 62 -20.18 -6.34 0.06
N SER A 63 -19.88 -7.49 0.65
CA SER A 63 -20.62 -8.16 1.72
C SER A 63 -19.75 -9.30 2.26
N THR A 64 -20.13 -9.90 3.38
CA THR A 64 -19.47 -11.10 3.96
C THR A 64 -19.36 -12.29 3.00
N LYS A 65 -20.13 -12.29 1.90
CA LYS A 65 -20.19 -13.38 0.89
C LYS A 65 -19.98 -12.90 -0.55
N ALA A 66 -19.42 -11.69 -0.73
CA ALA A 66 -19.29 -11.08 -2.04
C ALA A 66 -18.47 -11.95 -3.01
N THR A 67 -18.89 -11.94 -4.27
CA THR A 67 -18.15 -12.52 -5.40
C THR A 67 -17.89 -11.43 -6.45
N GLY A 68 -16.98 -11.67 -7.41
CA GLY A 68 -16.77 -10.74 -8.53
C GLY A 68 -18.05 -10.38 -9.30
N LYS A 69 -19.05 -11.29 -9.35
CA LYS A 69 -20.36 -11.04 -9.96
C LYS A 69 -21.26 -10.09 -9.15
N ASP A 70 -20.98 -9.92 -7.87
CA ASP A 70 -21.66 -8.96 -7.01
C ASP A 70 -20.94 -7.61 -7.09
N LEU A 71 -19.61 -7.62 -7.17
CA LEU A 71 -18.78 -6.43 -7.39
C LEU A 71 -19.13 -5.73 -8.72
N GLN A 72 -19.28 -6.48 -9.81
CA GLN A 72 -19.77 -5.97 -11.10
C GLN A 72 -21.18 -5.33 -11.03
N LYS A 73 -21.98 -5.63 -10.00
CA LYS A 73 -23.33 -5.07 -9.79
C LYS A 73 -23.34 -3.93 -8.77
N SER A 74 -22.17 -3.43 -8.36
CA SER A 74 -22.03 -2.26 -7.50
C SER A 74 -22.83 -1.08 -8.04
N LYS A 75 -23.62 -0.44 -7.18
CA LYS A 75 -24.45 0.73 -7.52
C LYS A 75 -23.65 2.03 -7.49
N CYS A 76 -22.63 2.05 -6.65
CA CYS A 76 -21.56 3.05 -6.59
C CYS A 76 -20.24 2.35 -6.20
N SER A 77 -19.14 3.08 -6.35
CA SER A 77 -17.81 2.73 -5.82
C SER A 77 -17.19 4.01 -5.26
N ASN A 78 -16.45 3.93 -4.14
CA ASN A 78 -15.70 5.09 -3.66
C ASN A 78 -14.32 5.22 -4.33
N ALA A 79 -13.88 4.27 -5.16
CA ALA A 79 -12.73 4.43 -6.04
C ALA A 79 -12.96 5.60 -7.01
N LEU A 80 -11.95 6.46 -7.22
CA LEU A 80 -12.12 7.70 -7.98
C LEU A 80 -12.31 7.45 -9.49
N VAL A 81 -11.65 6.44 -10.05
CA VAL A 81 -11.82 6.03 -11.45
C VAL A 81 -13.12 5.25 -11.59
N LYS A 82 -14.02 5.70 -12.45
CA LYS A 82 -15.27 4.98 -12.70
C LYS A 82 -15.00 3.81 -13.64
N GLY A 83 -15.51 2.63 -13.27
CA GLY A 83 -15.17 1.35 -13.91
C GLY A 83 -14.44 0.41 -12.94
N ASP A 84 -13.89 0.94 -11.86
CA ASP A 84 -13.41 0.15 -10.75
C ASP A 84 -14.50 -0.10 -9.70
N ASN A 85 -14.94 -1.35 -9.61
CA ASN A 85 -15.80 -1.83 -8.53
C ASN A 85 -15.11 -2.91 -7.68
N SER A 86 -13.78 -3.01 -7.75
CA SER A 86 -12.99 -3.90 -6.89
C SER A 86 -13.17 -3.54 -5.42
N ASN A 87 -12.76 -4.41 -4.50
CA ASN A 87 -12.68 -4.07 -3.09
C ASN A 87 -11.27 -4.25 -2.54
N TYR A 88 -10.92 -3.35 -1.63
CA TYR A 88 -9.62 -3.21 -1.00
C TYR A 88 -9.87 -3.17 0.50
N TRP A 89 -9.25 -4.04 1.30
CA TRP A 89 -9.38 -3.98 2.75
C TRP A 89 -8.11 -4.37 3.50
N PHE A 90 -8.03 -3.92 4.75
CA PHE A 90 -6.87 -4.03 5.65
C PHE A 90 -7.32 -3.81 7.12
N PRO A 91 -6.58 -4.31 8.12
CA PRO A 91 -7.01 -4.26 9.52
C PRO A 91 -7.07 -2.84 10.09
N THR A 92 -8.11 -2.56 10.88
CA THR A 92 -8.23 -1.32 11.67
C THR A 92 -7.19 -1.26 12.78
N LEU A 93 -6.67 -0.06 13.04
CA LEU A 93 -5.73 0.21 14.13
C LEU A 93 -6.45 0.78 15.37
N TYR A 94 -6.07 0.30 16.54
CA TYR A 94 -6.54 0.77 17.85
C TYR A 94 -5.37 1.26 18.71
N PHE A 95 -5.65 2.19 19.62
CA PHE A 95 -4.77 2.63 20.69
C PHE A 95 -5.23 1.98 22.00
N HIS A 96 -4.35 1.23 22.66
CA HIS A 96 -4.58 0.66 23.99
C HIS A 96 -3.99 1.60 25.04
N ASP A 97 -4.84 2.33 25.79
CA ASP A 97 -4.36 3.36 26.71
C ASP A 97 -3.64 2.74 27.92
N PRO A 98 -2.34 3.04 28.13
CA PRO A 98 -1.57 2.45 29.23
C PRO A 98 -2.01 2.92 30.63
N LYS A 99 -2.93 3.88 30.74
CA LYS A 99 -3.48 4.42 32.00
C LYS A 99 -4.83 3.80 32.38
N SER A 100 -5.72 3.56 31.41
CA SER A 100 -7.04 2.96 31.67
C SER A 100 -7.13 1.47 31.32
N GLY A 101 -6.30 0.98 30.40
CA GLY A 101 -6.43 -0.36 29.82
C GLY A 101 -7.59 -0.50 28.82
N GLU A 102 -8.19 0.62 28.40
CA GLU A 102 -9.24 0.64 27.38
C GLU A 102 -8.66 0.88 25.97
N PHE A 103 -9.46 0.57 24.96
CA PHE A 103 -9.13 0.75 23.55
C PHE A 103 -9.89 1.94 22.96
N GLU A 104 -9.24 2.68 22.07
CA GLU A 104 -9.84 3.72 21.22
C GLU A 104 -9.47 3.44 19.77
N ASP A 105 -10.38 3.66 18.81
CA ASP A 105 -10.04 3.54 17.40
C ASP A 105 -9.10 4.69 16.97
N VAL A 106 -8.02 4.37 16.26
CA VAL A 106 -7.12 5.39 15.72
C VAL A 106 -7.77 5.96 14.46
N GLU A 107 -7.96 7.28 14.41
CA GLU A 107 -8.54 7.93 13.24
C GLU A 107 -7.73 7.63 11.98
N PHE A 108 -8.35 6.92 11.05
CA PHE A 108 -7.86 6.70 9.71
C PHE A 108 -7.85 8.01 8.91
N ASP A 109 -6.74 8.34 8.25
CA ASP A 109 -6.54 9.63 7.54
C ASP A 109 -6.89 9.53 6.06
N TYR A 110 -6.35 8.51 5.36
CA TYR A 110 -6.63 8.18 3.96
C TYR A 110 -5.98 6.84 3.56
N PHE A 111 -6.37 6.34 2.38
CA PHE A 111 -5.79 5.17 1.71
C PHE A 111 -5.48 5.50 0.25
N ASN A 112 -4.39 4.92 -0.27
CA ASN A 112 -4.05 4.91 -1.69
C ASN A 112 -3.76 3.46 -2.12
N ALA A 113 -4.21 3.09 -3.32
CA ALA A 113 -3.76 1.87 -4.00
C ALA A 113 -2.90 2.26 -5.20
N TYR A 114 -1.66 1.80 -5.24
CA TYR A 114 -0.74 2.00 -6.36
C TYR A 114 -0.85 0.81 -7.29
N TYR A 115 -0.92 1.09 -8.59
CA TYR A 115 -0.88 0.10 -9.64
C TYR A 115 0.46 0.28 -10.35
N PHE A 116 1.36 -0.69 -10.17
CA PHE A 116 2.63 -0.76 -10.88
C PHE A 116 2.48 -1.67 -12.11
N PHE A 117 2.90 -1.14 -13.25
CA PHE A 117 3.04 -1.86 -14.51
C PHE A 117 4.54 -2.05 -14.70
N GLU A 118 5.06 -3.11 -14.09
CA GLU A 118 6.50 -3.33 -13.90
C GLU A 118 7.24 -3.48 -15.23
N LYS A 119 8.56 -3.26 -15.21
CA LYS A 119 9.42 -3.66 -16.33
C LYS A 119 9.49 -5.19 -16.34
N THR A 120 9.00 -5.83 -17.40
CA THR A 120 8.84 -7.28 -17.51
C THR A 120 8.96 -7.73 -18.98
N HIS A 121 9.33 -8.98 -19.22
CA HIS A 121 9.20 -9.61 -20.54
C HIS A 121 7.78 -10.15 -20.81
N ASP A 122 6.92 -10.19 -19.78
CA ASP A 122 5.53 -10.61 -19.90
C ASP A 122 4.61 -9.53 -20.47
N ASP A 123 3.42 -9.95 -20.89
CA ASP A 123 2.32 -9.07 -21.26
C ASP A 123 1.38 -8.92 -20.05
N ILE A 124 1.34 -7.72 -19.45
CA ILE A 124 0.56 -7.43 -18.24
C ILE A 124 -0.94 -7.35 -18.59
N LYS A 125 -1.75 -8.16 -17.91
CA LYS A 125 -3.20 -8.29 -18.12
C LYS A 125 -4.03 -7.73 -16.98
N PRO A 126 -5.26 -7.25 -17.23
CA PRO A 126 -6.17 -6.86 -16.16
C PRO A 126 -6.42 -8.04 -15.22
N PHE A 127 -6.70 -7.74 -13.96
CA PHE A 127 -7.16 -8.77 -13.01
C PHE A 127 -8.47 -9.38 -13.51
N PRO A 128 -8.55 -10.71 -13.68
CA PRO A 128 -9.82 -11.36 -13.99
C PRO A 128 -10.85 -11.08 -12.89
N VAL A 129 -12.08 -10.72 -13.27
CA VAL A 129 -13.11 -10.34 -12.29
C VAL A 129 -13.36 -11.46 -11.27
N GLY A 130 -13.29 -11.09 -9.98
CA GLY A 130 -13.44 -12.00 -8.85
C GLY A 130 -12.15 -12.70 -8.43
N LEU A 131 -10.99 -12.41 -9.03
CA LEU A 131 -9.69 -12.81 -8.49
C LEU A 131 -9.53 -12.29 -7.06
N GLN A 132 -9.25 -13.20 -6.14
CA GLN A 132 -9.02 -12.96 -4.71
C GLN A 132 -7.52 -13.04 -4.42
N ILE A 133 -6.97 -12.02 -3.78
CA ILE A 133 -5.55 -11.94 -3.40
C ILE A 133 -5.45 -11.49 -1.95
N VAL A 134 -4.56 -12.13 -1.19
CA VAL A 134 -4.21 -11.76 0.19
C VAL A 134 -2.70 -11.56 0.24
N ALA A 135 -2.24 -10.49 0.89
CA ALA A 135 -0.84 -10.15 1.02
C ALA A 135 -0.49 -9.80 2.47
N GLY A 136 0.66 -10.28 2.97
CA GLY A 136 0.97 -10.28 4.40
C GLY A 136 0.36 -11.51 5.11
N ASP A 137 0.35 -11.49 6.45
CA ASP A 137 -0.21 -12.57 7.26
C ASP A 137 -0.79 -12.07 8.59
N ALA A 138 -2.11 -12.12 8.73
CA ALA A 138 -2.84 -11.75 9.95
C ALA A 138 -2.43 -12.56 11.21
N MET A 139 -1.72 -13.68 11.06
CA MET A 139 -1.27 -14.56 12.16
C MET A 139 0.17 -14.32 12.61
N THR A 140 0.98 -13.56 11.87
CA THR A 140 2.39 -13.33 12.23
C THR A 140 2.49 -12.45 13.49
N ARG A 141 3.31 -12.87 14.47
CA ARG A 141 3.59 -12.14 15.74
C ARG A 141 5.09 -12.04 16.04
N THR A 142 5.93 -12.48 15.12
CA THR A 142 7.39 -12.47 15.23
C THR A 142 7.98 -11.76 14.03
N MET A 143 9.21 -11.25 14.17
CA MET A 143 9.89 -10.54 13.07
C MET A 143 9.91 -11.39 11.79
N PRO A 144 9.56 -10.82 10.62
CA PRO A 144 9.62 -11.52 9.34
C PRO A 144 10.98 -12.17 9.08
N LYS A 145 11.00 -13.34 8.44
CA LYS A 145 12.25 -14.09 8.15
C LYS A 145 13.25 -13.33 7.28
N ALA A 146 12.79 -12.35 6.49
CA ALA A 146 13.65 -11.45 5.71
C ALA A 146 14.37 -10.36 6.54
N GLY A 147 14.01 -10.22 7.84
CA GLY A 147 14.37 -9.08 8.66
C GLY A 147 13.61 -7.81 8.29
N SER A 148 14.18 -6.64 8.63
CA SER A 148 13.56 -5.33 8.39
C SER A 148 13.72 -4.76 6.98
N LYS A 149 14.54 -5.41 6.14
CA LYS A 149 14.74 -5.01 4.74
C LYS A 149 13.53 -5.41 3.90
N PRO A 150 13.14 -4.59 2.90
CA PRO A 150 12.13 -4.96 1.93
C PRO A 150 12.71 -5.98 0.96
N ASN A 151 12.03 -7.12 0.82
CA ASN A 151 12.27 -8.07 -0.25
C ASN A 151 10.93 -8.54 -0.82
N LEU A 152 10.76 -8.39 -2.14
CA LEU A 152 9.60 -8.90 -2.87
C LEU A 152 9.98 -10.03 -3.83
N ASP A 153 11.27 -10.26 -4.03
CA ASP A 153 11.79 -11.24 -4.97
C ASP A 153 12.15 -12.54 -4.21
N PRO A 154 11.44 -13.66 -4.46
CA PRO A 154 11.67 -14.90 -3.73
C PRO A 154 13.05 -15.52 -4.03
N SER A 155 13.67 -15.22 -5.18
CA SER A 155 15.03 -15.66 -5.52
C SER A 155 16.09 -15.03 -4.62
N LYS A 156 15.81 -13.84 -4.06
CA LYS A 156 16.70 -13.08 -3.17
C LYS A 156 16.48 -13.38 -1.68
N GLY A 157 15.63 -14.36 -1.36
CA GLY A 157 15.36 -14.84 0.00
C GLY A 157 13.89 -14.72 0.38
N PRO A 158 13.55 -14.85 1.69
CA PRO A 158 12.17 -14.74 2.13
C PRO A 158 11.52 -13.43 1.71
N VAL A 159 10.29 -13.50 1.19
CA VAL A 159 9.50 -12.31 0.85
C VAL A 159 8.99 -11.65 2.12
N ASN A 160 8.99 -10.32 2.14
CA ASN A 160 8.53 -9.46 3.22
C ASN A 160 7.70 -8.31 2.61
N PRO A 161 6.40 -8.55 2.38
CA PRO A 161 5.55 -7.63 1.62
C PRO A 161 4.90 -6.55 2.49
N ALA A 162 4.83 -6.78 3.81
CA ALA A 162 4.15 -5.92 4.77
C ALA A 162 5.15 -5.18 5.64
N ARG A 163 5.05 -3.84 5.65
CA ARG A 163 6.00 -2.95 6.32
C ARG A 163 5.26 -1.80 7.01
N MET A 164 5.95 -1.14 7.93
CA MET A 164 5.46 0.09 8.56
C MET A 164 6.39 1.24 8.20
N THR A 165 5.77 2.38 7.92
CA THR A 165 6.46 3.64 7.65
C THR A 165 6.04 4.66 8.71
N CYS A 166 7.05 5.27 9.35
CA CYS A 166 6.90 6.24 10.41
C CYS A 166 7.71 7.50 10.11
N PRO A 167 7.19 8.37 9.23
CA PRO A 167 7.85 9.61 8.85
C PRO A 167 7.93 10.55 10.05
N ARG A 168 9.05 11.26 10.15
CA ARG A 168 9.33 12.18 11.25
C ARG A 168 9.34 13.63 10.79
N LEU A 169 9.05 14.55 11.70
CA LEU A 169 9.06 15.98 11.43
C LEU A 169 10.42 16.41 10.83
N ASN A 170 10.37 17.19 9.74
CA ASN A 170 11.55 17.61 8.96
C ASN A 170 12.44 16.45 8.44
N ASN A 171 11.94 15.21 8.41
CA ASN A 171 12.70 14.00 8.08
C ASN A 171 13.90 13.78 9.02
N ASP A 172 13.77 14.19 10.29
CA ASP A 172 14.76 14.03 11.34
C ASP A 172 14.64 12.65 12.01
N TYR A 173 15.69 11.83 11.87
CA TYR A 173 15.82 10.52 12.52
C TYR A 173 17.09 10.47 13.40
N THR A 174 17.47 11.59 14.02
CA THR A 174 18.47 11.62 15.11
C THR A 174 18.02 10.76 16.28
N LEU A 175 16.74 10.85 16.64
CA LEU A 175 16.01 9.82 17.40
C LEU A 175 15.27 8.91 16.40
N PRO A 176 15.73 7.66 16.17
CA PRO A 176 15.12 6.78 15.18
C PRO A 176 13.71 6.36 15.60
N SER A 177 12.84 6.09 14.62
CA SER A 177 11.44 5.69 14.85
C SER A 177 11.32 4.28 15.47
N TRP A 178 12.32 3.43 15.26
CA TRP A 178 12.51 2.15 15.94
C TRP A 178 13.83 2.19 16.74
N ASP A 179 13.93 1.45 17.85
CA ASP A 179 15.22 1.34 18.55
C ASP A 179 16.25 0.64 17.64
N ALA A 180 17.41 1.28 17.45
CA ALA A 180 18.54 0.75 16.70
C ALA A 180 19.16 -0.52 17.33
N LYS A 181 18.79 -0.85 18.58
CA LYS A 181 19.17 -2.08 19.29
C LYS A 181 18.09 -3.18 19.24
N SER A 182 16.93 -2.92 18.64
CA SER A 182 15.84 -3.88 18.58
C SER A 182 16.24 -5.13 17.79
N ASP A 183 16.00 -6.31 18.37
CA ASP A 183 16.16 -7.62 17.73
C ASP A 183 14.83 -8.22 17.24
N GLY A 184 13.75 -7.44 17.30
CA GLY A 184 12.41 -7.83 16.87
C GLY A 184 11.60 -8.63 17.89
N LYS A 185 12.13 -8.92 19.10
CA LYS A 185 11.41 -9.72 20.10
C LYS A 185 10.49 -8.92 21.03
N MET A 186 10.76 -7.63 21.20
CA MET A 186 10.05 -6.74 22.15
C MET A 186 9.61 -5.40 21.55
N ALA A 187 10.06 -5.08 20.34
CA ALA A 187 9.71 -3.87 19.58
C ALA A 187 9.91 -4.16 18.08
N GLY A 188 9.34 -3.33 17.21
CA GLY A 188 9.63 -3.40 15.77
C GLY A 188 11.12 -3.16 15.45
N VAL A 189 11.52 -3.37 14.20
CA VAL A 189 12.91 -3.19 13.74
C VAL A 189 12.93 -2.28 12.51
N GLY A 190 13.72 -1.21 12.59
CA GLY A 190 13.90 -0.26 11.48
C GLY A 190 14.73 -0.85 10.33
N ASP A 191 14.50 -0.35 9.13
CA ASP A 191 15.33 -0.63 7.96
C ASP A 191 16.72 0.02 8.12
N PRO A 192 17.83 -0.72 7.89
CA PRO A 192 19.18 -0.20 8.06
C PRO A 192 19.57 0.87 7.02
N VAL A 193 18.82 1.00 5.93
CA VAL A 193 19.02 1.96 4.82
C VAL A 193 17.98 3.08 4.90
N ASN A 194 16.69 2.75 4.98
CA ASN A 194 15.61 3.72 4.99
C ASN A 194 15.05 3.99 6.40
N LYS A 195 15.62 4.99 7.10
CA LYS A 195 15.29 5.31 8.50
C LYS A 195 13.81 5.64 8.79
N GLY A 196 13.02 5.93 7.76
CA GLY A 196 11.57 6.15 7.88
C GLY A 196 10.73 4.86 7.86
N GLU A 197 11.33 3.71 7.55
CA GLU A 197 10.63 2.45 7.30
C GLU A 197 11.16 1.33 8.22
N GLY A 198 10.36 0.28 8.41
CA GLY A 198 10.72 -0.87 9.22
C GLY A 198 9.68 -1.99 9.13
N VAL A 199 9.82 -2.95 10.04
CA VAL A 199 8.86 -4.03 10.27
C VAL A 199 8.36 -3.96 11.71
N GLY A 200 7.06 -4.19 11.89
CA GLY A 200 6.39 -3.99 13.18
C GLY A 200 6.26 -2.52 13.55
N PHE A 201 5.49 -2.24 14.60
CA PHE A 201 5.18 -0.88 15.01
C PHE A 201 6.44 -0.11 15.46
N PRO A 202 6.54 1.19 15.11
CA PRO A 202 7.56 2.08 15.64
C PRO A 202 7.32 2.33 17.13
N ASP A 203 8.40 2.69 17.85
CA ASP A 203 8.36 3.03 19.28
C ASP A 203 8.52 4.55 19.49
N ARG A 204 8.05 5.32 18.49
CA ARG A 204 7.96 6.79 18.47
C ARG A 204 6.66 7.26 17.81
N THR A 205 6.20 8.47 18.14
CA THR A 205 5.16 9.14 17.35
C THR A 205 5.66 9.41 15.93
N CYS A 206 4.84 9.08 14.92
CA CYS A 206 5.08 9.44 13.53
C CYS A 206 4.54 10.86 13.26
N ASP A 207 5.37 11.86 13.57
CA ASP A 207 5.06 13.30 13.54
C ASP A 207 5.34 13.96 12.17
N GLY A 208 5.49 13.16 11.12
CA GLY A 208 5.64 13.60 9.73
C GLY A 208 4.44 14.43 9.24
N LYS A 209 4.74 15.60 8.67
CA LYS A 209 3.71 16.53 8.17
C LYS A 209 2.92 15.90 7.01
N TYR A 210 1.62 15.64 7.23
CA TYR A 210 0.72 14.95 6.30
C TYR A 210 1.11 13.48 5.99
N SER A 211 1.92 12.87 6.85
CA SER A 211 2.34 11.48 6.71
C SER A 211 2.47 10.88 8.12
N PRO A 212 1.33 10.51 8.74
CA PRO A 212 1.31 9.88 10.05
C PRO A 212 1.75 8.40 9.91
N LEU A 213 1.45 7.53 10.88
CA LEU A 213 1.79 6.11 10.76
C LEU A 213 1.13 5.51 9.51
N ARG A 214 1.93 4.83 8.69
CA ARG A 214 1.51 4.20 7.42
C ARG A 214 1.81 2.71 7.47
N ALA A 215 0.85 1.86 7.13
CA ALA A 215 1.08 0.47 6.78
C ALA A 215 1.22 0.34 5.26
N ASP A 216 2.21 -0.43 4.86
CA ASP A 216 2.68 -0.62 3.49
C ASP A 216 2.53 -2.10 3.14
N VAL A 217 1.66 -2.47 2.18
CA VAL A 217 1.47 -3.87 1.79
C VAL A 217 1.57 -4.03 0.28
N HIS A 218 2.61 -4.74 -0.17
CA HIS A 218 2.82 -5.12 -1.56
C HIS A 218 2.15 -6.45 -1.88
N PHE A 219 1.50 -6.55 -3.03
CA PHE A 219 0.81 -7.77 -3.46
C PHE A 219 1.66 -8.57 -4.47
N PRO A 220 1.50 -9.89 -4.53
CA PRO A 220 2.00 -10.69 -5.64
C PRO A 220 1.36 -10.25 -6.97
N SER A 221 2.10 -10.35 -8.09
CA SER A 221 1.67 -9.88 -9.42
C SER A 221 1.64 -10.96 -10.50
N CYS A 222 1.91 -12.23 -10.15
CA CYS A 222 1.80 -13.37 -11.06
C CYS A 222 0.60 -14.23 -10.67
N TYR A 223 -0.39 -14.35 -11.55
CA TYR A 223 -1.62 -15.12 -11.37
C TYR A 223 -1.54 -16.51 -11.99
N ASN A 224 -1.82 -17.56 -11.22
CA ASN A 224 -1.95 -18.93 -11.69
C ASN A 224 -3.40 -19.25 -12.10
N PRO A 225 -3.70 -19.37 -13.41
CA PRO A 225 -5.05 -19.72 -13.86
C PRO A 225 -5.49 -21.14 -13.46
N GLU A 226 -4.56 -22.06 -13.20
CA GLU A 226 -4.89 -23.46 -12.84
C GLU A 226 -5.45 -23.59 -11.41
N ALA A 227 -5.03 -22.71 -10.49
CA ALA A 227 -5.57 -22.62 -9.13
C ALA A 227 -6.95 -21.93 -9.10
N GLY A 228 -7.32 -21.23 -10.17
CA GLY A 228 -8.58 -20.48 -10.25
C GLY A 228 -8.58 -19.18 -9.45
N LEU A 229 -9.74 -18.53 -9.40
CA LEU A 229 -9.86 -17.15 -8.91
C LEU A 229 -9.84 -17.02 -7.38
N THR A 230 -10.24 -18.06 -6.65
CA THR A 230 -10.54 -17.99 -5.21
C THR A 230 -9.58 -18.77 -4.32
N ASP A 231 -8.65 -19.54 -4.87
CA ASP A 231 -7.61 -20.21 -4.08
C ASP A 231 -6.44 -19.24 -3.78
N PHE A 232 -6.74 -18.23 -2.96
CA PHE A 232 -5.84 -17.11 -2.62
C PHE A 232 -4.46 -17.53 -2.06
N LYS A 233 -4.29 -18.81 -1.69
CA LYS A 233 -3.04 -19.37 -1.16
C LYS A 233 -2.10 -19.90 -2.24
N ASN A 234 -2.64 -20.29 -3.40
CA ASN A 234 -1.91 -20.95 -4.48
C ASN A 234 -2.08 -20.26 -5.84
N ASN A 235 -3.01 -19.30 -5.94
CA ASN A 235 -3.33 -18.60 -7.17
C ASN A 235 -2.40 -17.41 -7.48
N MET A 236 -1.56 -16.96 -6.54
CA MET A 236 -0.71 -15.78 -6.73
C MET A 236 0.72 -16.01 -6.24
N ALA A 237 1.69 -15.44 -6.97
CA ALA A 237 3.11 -15.45 -6.65
C ALA A 237 3.75 -14.08 -6.94
N TYR A 238 4.86 -13.78 -6.24
CA TYR A 238 5.70 -12.64 -6.58
C TYR A 238 6.60 -13.00 -7.77
N PRO A 239 6.86 -12.06 -8.70
CA PRO A 239 7.77 -12.28 -9.81
C PRO A 239 9.23 -12.40 -9.33
N GLU A 240 10.07 -13.04 -10.15
CA GLU A 240 11.51 -13.13 -9.94
C GLU A 240 12.26 -12.13 -10.85
N ASP A 241 13.39 -11.62 -10.37
CA ASP A 241 14.23 -10.70 -11.13
C ASP A 241 15.10 -11.44 -12.16
N ASN A 242 14.87 -11.14 -13.43
CA ASN A 242 15.57 -11.65 -14.59
C ASN A 242 16.29 -10.48 -15.29
N ASP A 243 17.52 -10.20 -14.88
CA ASP A 243 18.36 -9.09 -15.39
C ASP A 243 17.69 -7.69 -15.32
N GLY A 244 16.92 -7.41 -14.26
CA GLY A 244 16.23 -6.14 -14.05
C GLY A 244 14.81 -6.09 -14.64
N TYR A 245 14.29 -7.22 -15.10
CA TYR A 245 12.89 -7.43 -15.46
C TYR A 245 12.24 -8.33 -14.42
N LEU A 246 11.03 -7.98 -13.96
CA LEU A 246 10.27 -8.81 -13.03
C LEU A 246 9.40 -9.76 -13.85
N ASP A 247 9.78 -11.03 -13.93
CA ASP A 247 9.11 -12.01 -14.79
C ASP A 247 8.33 -13.05 -13.96
N CYS A 248 7.20 -13.49 -14.51
CA CYS A 248 6.35 -14.49 -13.88
C CYS A 248 6.75 -15.94 -14.21
N PRO A 249 6.41 -16.91 -13.33
CA PRO A 249 6.61 -18.31 -13.64
C PRO A 249 5.88 -18.72 -14.92
N LYS A 250 6.52 -19.55 -15.74
CA LYS A 250 5.98 -19.93 -17.06
C LYS A 250 4.55 -20.49 -16.97
N GLY A 251 3.63 -19.91 -17.73
CA GLY A 251 2.22 -20.30 -17.78
C GLY A 251 1.32 -19.51 -16.82
N TRP A 252 1.90 -18.68 -15.97
CA TRP A 252 1.19 -17.73 -15.12
C TRP A 252 0.94 -16.44 -15.91
N ILE A 253 -0.06 -15.68 -15.50
CA ILE A 253 -0.48 -14.43 -16.13
C ILE A 253 0.07 -13.28 -15.28
N HIS A 254 0.88 -12.40 -15.88
CA HIS A 254 1.31 -11.18 -15.20
C HIS A 254 0.12 -10.23 -15.09
N VAL A 255 -0.19 -9.76 -13.88
CA VAL A 255 -1.23 -8.77 -13.57
C VAL A 255 -0.60 -7.56 -12.85
N PRO A 256 -1.23 -6.38 -12.75
CA PRO A 256 -0.61 -5.23 -12.09
C PRO A 256 -0.13 -5.56 -10.67
N HIS A 257 1.05 -5.05 -10.31
CA HIS A 257 1.52 -5.14 -8.93
C HIS A 257 0.79 -4.09 -8.10
N LEU A 258 -0.08 -4.54 -7.19
CA LEU A 258 -0.77 -3.66 -6.23
C LEU A 258 0.13 -3.35 -5.04
N PHE A 259 0.10 -2.10 -4.61
CA PHE A 259 0.73 -1.68 -3.37
C PHE A 259 -0.22 -0.75 -2.61
N TYR A 260 -0.47 -1.08 -1.34
CA TYR A 260 -1.40 -0.39 -0.46
C TYR A 260 -0.63 0.52 0.50
N GLU A 261 -1.05 1.78 0.59
CA GLU A 261 -0.68 2.69 1.67
C GLU A 261 -1.91 3.02 2.52
N ALA A 262 -1.97 2.54 3.76
CA ALA A 262 -3.02 2.87 4.73
C ALA A 262 -2.48 3.76 5.85
N TYR A 263 -3.11 4.91 6.10
CA TYR A 263 -2.60 5.93 7.04
C TYR A 263 -3.52 6.13 8.26
N TRP A 264 -2.94 6.19 9.47
CA TRP A 264 -3.67 6.47 10.71
C TRP A 264 -3.01 7.58 11.54
N ARG A 265 -3.84 8.48 12.10
CA ARG A 265 -3.48 9.68 12.88
C ARG A 265 -2.97 9.38 14.29
N THR A 266 -1.86 8.67 14.38
CA THR A 266 -1.17 8.35 15.64
C THR A 266 -0.65 9.60 16.37
N ASP A 267 -0.45 10.72 15.67
CA ASP A 267 -0.10 12.04 16.22
C ASP A 267 -1.15 12.58 17.22
N LYS A 268 -2.40 12.11 17.16
CA LYS A 268 -3.44 12.48 18.13
C LYS A 268 -3.22 11.88 19.52
N PHE A 269 -2.31 10.91 19.66
CA PHE A 269 -2.04 10.18 20.89
C PHE A 269 -0.69 10.57 21.54
N THR A 270 0.02 11.56 20.99
CA THR A 270 1.27 12.09 21.56
C THR A 270 1.09 12.52 23.02
N GLY A 271 2.02 12.11 23.89
CA GLY A 271 1.97 12.39 25.33
C GLY A 271 0.99 11.53 26.15
N ARG A 272 0.25 10.61 25.53
CA ARG A 272 -0.55 9.62 26.26
C ARG A 272 0.25 8.39 26.71
N TRP A 273 1.43 8.16 26.13
CA TRP A 273 2.32 7.03 26.37
C TRP A 273 3.79 7.49 26.44
N THR A 274 4.69 6.62 26.94
CA THR A 274 6.13 6.90 27.02
C THR A 274 6.86 6.29 25.82
N GLU A 275 7.40 7.14 24.95
CA GLU A 275 8.07 6.71 23.72
C GLU A 275 9.51 6.22 23.97
N GLY A 276 9.94 5.16 23.29
CA GLY A 276 11.31 4.67 23.32
C GLY A 276 11.63 3.68 24.44
N GLU A 277 10.62 3.07 25.05
CA GLU A 277 10.76 2.07 26.13
C GLU A 277 10.38 0.64 25.69
N GLY A 278 10.12 0.41 24.40
CA GLY A 278 9.60 -0.86 23.88
C GLY A 278 8.16 -1.13 24.32
N LYS A 279 7.33 -0.07 24.40
CA LYS A 279 5.96 -0.10 24.95
C LYS A 279 4.99 0.73 24.11
N GLN A 280 5.18 0.70 22.80
CA GLN A 280 4.25 1.34 21.87
C GLN A 280 2.81 0.80 22.09
N PRO A 281 1.77 1.66 22.10
CA PRO A 281 0.42 1.30 22.53
C PRO A 281 -0.54 0.92 21.38
N PHE A 282 -0.09 0.92 20.13
CA PHE A 282 -0.95 0.65 18.98
C PHE A 282 -1.09 -0.86 18.73
N VAL A 283 -2.30 -1.28 18.34
CA VAL A 283 -2.67 -2.69 18.18
C VAL A 283 -3.55 -2.82 16.93
N PHE A 284 -3.26 -3.79 16.06
CA PHE A 284 -4.20 -4.13 14.99
C PHE A 284 -5.44 -4.83 15.54
N SER A 285 -6.55 -4.74 14.81
CA SER A 285 -7.87 -5.25 15.25
C SER A 285 -7.91 -6.77 15.54
N ASN A 286 -6.94 -7.54 15.03
CA ASN A 286 -6.69 -8.96 15.32
C ASN A 286 -5.94 -9.20 16.65
N GLY A 287 -5.71 -8.16 17.45
CA GLY A 287 -5.00 -8.23 18.73
C GLY A 287 -3.48 -8.24 18.63
N ASP A 288 -2.89 -7.99 17.46
CA ASP A 288 -1.42 -7.91 17.30
C ASP A 288 -0.85 -6.60 17.86
N VAL A 289 -0.02 -6.70 18.92
CA VAL A 289 0.72 -5.57 19.49
C VAL A 289 2.08 -5.33 18.82
N THR A 290 2.48 -6.19 17.89
CA THR A 290 3.80 -6.15 17.25
C THR A 290 3.80 -5.36 15.95
N GLY A 291 2.68 -5.36 15.23
CA GLY A 291 2.54 -4.80 13.88
C GLY A 291 3.06 -5.73 12.78
N TYR A 292 3.63 -6.90 13.12
CA TYR A 292 4.10 -7.86 12.12
C TYR A 292 2.96 -8.56 11.38
N SER A 293 1.72 -8.47 11.89
CA SER A 293 0.54 -9.03 11.24
C SER A 293 -0.11 -8.13 10.19
N SER A 294 0.53 -7.00 9.85
CA SER A 294 0.05 -6.14 8.78
C SER A 294 -0.17 -6.97 7.51
N HIS A 295 -1.36 -6.84 6.95
CA HIS A 295 -1.81 -7.56 5.76
C HIS A 295 -2.85 -6.71 5.05
N ALA A 296 -3.17 -7.10 3.84
CA ALA A 296 -4.25 -6.51 3.08
C ALA A 296 -4.79 -7.51 2.06
N ASP A 297 -6.00 -7.21 1.60
CA ASP A 297 -6.81 -8.09 0.79
C ASP A 297 -7.38 -7.32 -0.41
N PHE A 298 -7.57 -8.06 -1.50
CA PHE A 298 -8.08 -7.54 -2.76
C PHE A 298 -9.07 -8.53 -3.38
N MET A 299 -10.20 -8.01 -3.87
CA MET A 299 -11.07 -8.74 -4.79
C MET A 299 -11.33 -7.91 -6.05
N ALA A 300 -10.94 -8.45 -7.20
CA ALA A 300 -11.04 -7.78 -8.48
C ALA A 300 -12.51 -7.52 -8.90
N GLY A 301 -12.81 -6.28 -9.25
CA GLY A 301 -14.12 -5.83 -9.76
C GLY A 301 -13.98 -4.73 -10.82
N TRP A 302 -12.80 -4.61 -11.44
CA TRP A 302 -12.56 -3.72 -12.57
C TRP A 302 -13.35 -4.15 -13.81
N ASP A 303 -13.73 -3.17 -14.61
CA ASP A 303 -13.96 -3.35 -16.04
C ASP A 303 -12.61 -3.70 -16.71
N GLU A 304 -12.50 -4.92 -17.24
CA GLU A 304 -11.23 -5.48 -17.74
C GLU A 304 -10.70 -4.72 -18.96
N ASP A 305 -11.60 -4.25 -19.85
CA ASP A 305 -11.23 -3.44 -21.03
C ASP A 305 -10.64 -2.09 -20.62
N LEU A 306 -11.26 -1.40 -19.64
CA LEU A 306 -10.73 -0.15 -19.09
C LEU A 306 -9.39 -0.38 -18.37
N LEU A 307 -9.25 -1.46 -17.59
CA LEU A 307 -8.01 -1.72 -16.87
C LEU A 307 -6.87 -2.08 -17.83
N GLN A 308 -7.11 -2.87 -18.89
CA GLN A 308 -6.12 -3.09 -19.95
C GLN A 308 -5.73 -1.76 -20.62
N HIS A 309 -6.69 -0.91 -20.97
CA HIS A 309 -6.38 0.42 -21.52
C HIS A 309 -5.52 1.28 -20.57
N ILE A 310 -5.74 1.19 -19.25
CA ILE A 310 -4.91 1.89 -18.26
C ILE A 310 -3.50 1.30 -18.19
N ILE A 311 -3.35 -0.04 -18.21
CA ILE A 311 -2.05 -0.74 -18.27
C ILE A 311 -1.26 -0.29 -19.51
N ASP A 312 -1.91 -0.27 -20.66
CA ASP A 312 -1.29 0.00 -21.96
C ASP A 312 -0.86 1.48 -22.14
N THR A 313 -1.46 2.42 -21.39
CA THR A 313 -1.37 3.86 -21.70
C THR A 313 -1.06 4.81 -20.54
N CYS A 314 -1.11 4.37 -19.28
CA CYS A 314 -0.99 5.29 -18.14
C CYS A 314 0.37 5.28 -17.45
N ASN A 315 0.98 6.47 -17.37
CA ASN A 315 2.16 6.74 -16.54
C ASN A 315 1.99 8.04 -15.73
N ALA A 316 0.83 8.20 -15.09
CA ALA A 316 0.53 9.39 -14.29
C ALA A 316 1.32 9.43 -12.95
N GLY A 317 1.82 8.30 -12.49
CA GLY A 317 2.54 8.16 -11.22
C GLY A 317 1.76 8.80 -10.07
N THR A 318 2.45 9.65 -9.30
CA THR A 318 1.85 10.39 -8.16
C THR A 318 0.84 11.47 -8.56
N GLU A 319 0.74 11.86 -9.84
CA GLU A 319 -0.32 12.77 -10.30
C GLU A 319 -1.71 12.14 -10.15
N GLY A 320 -1.79 10.81 -10.21
CA GLY A 320 -2.98 10.01 -9.91
C GLY A 320 -3.63 9.39 -11.15
N MET A 321 -4.25 8.23 -10.96
CA MET A 321 -4.92 7.49 -12.03
C MET A 321 -6.10 8.27 -12.65
N ASP A 322 -6.62 9.28 -11.95
CA ASP A 322 -7.59 10.25 -12.47
C ASP A 322 -7.05 11.17 -13.59
N HIS A 323 -5.73 11.16 -13.82
CA HIS A 323 -5.05 11.84 -14.93
C HIS A 323 -4.65 10.90 -16.08
N CYS A 324 -4.95 9.59 -16.01
CA CYS A 324 -4.70 8.67 -17.12
C CYS A 324 -5.47 9.11 -18.39
N PRO A 325 -4.88 8.97 -19.60
CA PRO A 325 -5.60 9.23 -20.84
C PRO A 325 -6.71 8.19 -21.04
N GLY A 326 -7.83 8.59 -21.66
CA GLY A 326 -8.83 7.63 -22.16
C GLY A 326 -9.68 6.89 -21.12
N LEU A 327 -9.87 7.44 -19.91
CA LEU A 327 -10.80 6.87 -18.92
C LEU A 327 -12.26 6.86 -19.42
N THR A 328 -12.68 5.77 -20.08
CA THR A 328 -13.92 5.65 -20.86
C THR A 328 -15.20 6.04 -20.09
N TYR A 329 -15.28 5.71 -18.79
CA TYR A 329 -16.43 6.05 -17.95
C TYR A 329 -16.25 7.34 -17.12
N GLY A 330 -15.06 7.96 -17.18
CA GLY A 330 -14.69 9.14 -16.39
C GLY A 330 -14.43 8.83 -14.91
N LEU A 331 -14.77 9.79 -14.04
CA LEU A 331 -14.54 9.72 -12.60
C LEU A 331 -15.84 9.67 -11.80
N ASN A 332 -15.81 9.01 -10.65
CA ASN A 332 -16.86 9.09 -9.62
C ASN A 332 -16.81 10.49 -8.96
N LYS A 333 -17.98 11.06 -8.62
CA LYS A 333 -18.13 12.50 -8.27
C LYS A 333 -18.80 12.77 -6.93
N GLY A 334 -18.96 11.75 -6.09
CA GLY A 334 -19.57 11.86 -4.77
C GLY A 334 -19.35 10.58 -3.97
N ASP A 335 -19.70 10.63 -2.71
CA ASP A 335 -19.40 9.60 -1.73
C ASP A 335 -20.16 8.30 -2.02
N CYS A 336 -19.54 7.16 -1.72
CA CYS A 336 -20.16 5.85 -1.72
C CYS A 336 -19.90 5.16 -0.38
N THR A 337 -20.97 4.74 0.29
CA THR A 337 -20.91 4.02 1.56
C THR A 337 -21.95 2.90 1.60
N ILE A 338 -21.69 1.86 2.39
CA ILE A 338 -22.65 0.81 2.75
C ILE A 338 -22.63 0.55 4.26
N GLU A 339 -23.75 0.11 4.80
CA GLU A 339 -23.82 -0.36 6.19
C GLU A 339 -23.02 -1.66 6.37
N SER A 340 -22.43 -1.84 7.55
CA SER A 340 -21.82 -3.11 7.93
C SER A 340 -22.89 -4.20 8.08
N GLU A 341 -22.65 -5.40 7.56
CA GLU A 341 -23.51 -6.57 7.83
C GLU A 341 -23.35 -7.10 9.28
N VAL A 342 -22.39 -6.55 10.02
CA VAL A 342 -22.07 -6.91 11.41
C VAL A 342 -22.37 -5.71 12.31
N ASP A 343 -23.41 -5.84 13.13
CA ASP A 343 -23.80 -4.85 14.15
C ASP A 343 -22.93 -5.06 15.41
N GLU A 344 -21.85 -4.29 15.53
CA GLU A 344 -20.92 -4.33 16.65
C GLU A 344 -20.32 -2.95 16.92
N LYS A 345 -20.07 -2.61 18.18
CA LYS A 345 -19.41 -1.35 18.55
C LYS A 345 -17.91 -1.43 18.25
N ILE A 346 -17.49 -0.80 17.15
CA ILE A 346 -16.09 -0.78 16.68
C ILE A 346 -15.39 0.58 16.82
N THR A 347 -16.01 1.59 17.43
CA THR A 347 -15.45 2.95 17.57
C THR A 347 -15.66 3.56 18.96
N GLY A 348 -14.86 4.59 19.27
CA GLY A 348 -14.80 5.24 20.58
C GLY A 348 -14.15 4.35 21.63
N THR A 349 -14.39 4.62 22.91
CA THR A 349 -13.81 3.85 24.02
C THR A 349 -14.45 2.46 24.15
N LEU A 350 -13.62 1.41 24.14
CA LEU A 350 -14.00 0.00 24.24
C LEU A 350 -13.21 -0.67 25.38
N SER A 351 -13.86 -1.54 26.16
CA SER A 351 -13.18 -2.33 27.20
C SER A 351 -12.44 -3.57 26.67
N LYS A 352 -12.64 -3.91 25.39
CA LYS A 352 -12.00 -4.99 24.64
C LYS A 352 -11.96 -4.62 23.16
N LEU A 353 -11.06 -5.25 22.39
CA LEU A 353 -11.14 -5.21 20.93
C LEU A 353 -12.41 -5.93 20.42
N PRO A 354 -13.01 -5.45 19.32
CA PRO A 354 -14.12 -6.15 18.66
C PRO A 354 -13.77 -7.60 18.30
N GLY A 355 -14.78 -8.47 18.26
CA GLY A 355 -14.60 -9.92 18.19
C GLY A 355 -14.05 -10.55 19.48
N ASN A 356 -13.93 -9.78 20.57
CA ASN A 356 -13.21 -10.17 21.79
C ASN A 356 -11.77 -10.63 21.52
N ASN A 357 -11.05 -9.98 20.59
CA ASN A 357 -9.68 -10.39 20.26
C ASN A 357 -8.71 -10.19 21.44
N PRO A 358 -7.93 -11.21 21.83
CA PRO A 358 -6.93 -11.08 22.88
C PRO A 358 -5.69 -10.35 22.37
N LEU A 359 -5.04 -9.57 23.22
CA LEU A 359 -3.71 -9.04 22.92
C LEU A 359 -2.70 -10.19 22.78
N SER A 360 -1.85 -10.09 21.75
CA SER A 360 -0.96 -11.13 21.26
C SER A 360 0.32 -10.54 20.69
N GLY A 361 1.44 -11.24 20.91
CA GLY A 361 2.80 -10.80 20.56
C GLY A 361 3.54 -10.08 21.70
N PHE A 362 4.86 -9.94 21.55
CA PHE A 362 5.78 -9.43 22.58
C PHE A 362 5.48 -10.03 23.98
N SER A 363 5.25 -9.18 24.99
CA SER A 363 4.96 -9.59 26.38
C SER A 363 3.62 -10.30 26.57
N TYR A 364 2.70 -10.27 25.60
CA TYR A 364 1.41 -10.96 25.68
C TYR A 364 1.46 -12.42 25.19
N GLY A 365 2.56 -12.80 24.52
CA GLY A 365 2.79 -14.13 23.95
C GLY A 365 1.96 -14.42 22.70
N ASP A 366 2.25 -15.54 22.04
CA ASP A 366 1.58 -15.97 20.80
C ASP A 366 0.18 -16.51 21.10
N LYS A 367 -0.81 -15.62 21.19
CA LYS A 367 -2.24 -15.98 21.22
C LYS A 367 -2.82 -15.80 19.83
N ALA A 368 -3.59 -16.78 19.37
CA ALA A 368 -4.36 -16.63 18.14
C ALA A 368 -5.45 -15.57 18.31
N PRO A 369 -5.85 -14.86 17.23
CA PRO A 369 -7.09 -14.09 17.20
C PRO A 369 -8.29 -14.95 17.62
N SER A 370 -9.33 -14.30 18.15
CA SER A 370 -10.57 -14.99 18.53
C SER A 370 -11.28 -15.51 17.27
N MET A 371 -11.25 -16.82 17.06
CA MET A 371 -12.02 -17.48 16.01
C MET A 371 -13.52 -17.17 16.17
N PRO A 372 -14.31 -17.03 15.09
CA PRO A 372 -15.72 -16.70 15.21
C PRO A 372 -16.44 -17.85 15.92
N SER A 373 -16.90 -17.62 17.16
CA SER A 373 -17.76 -18.58 17.84
C SER A 373 -19.13 -18.59 17.16
N GLY A 374 -19.61 -19.80 16.83
CA GLY A 374 -20.94 -20.00 16.26
C GLY A 374 -22.05 -19.72 17.27
N GLY A 375 -22.32 -18.44 17.52
CA GLY A 375 -23.49 -17.94 18.23
C GLY A 375 -23.41 -17.95 19.75
N ASP A 376 -22.95 -16.85 20.33
CA ASP A 376 -23.39 -16.42 21.65
C ASP A 376 -24.61 -15.49 21.50
N LYS A 377 -25.76 -15.92 22.04
CA LYS A 377 -26.99 -15.13 22.04
C LYS A 377 -26.92 -14.05 23.12
N GLU A 378 -26.40 -12.87 22.79
CA GLU A 378 -26.68 -11.69 23.60
C GLU A 378 -28.11 -11.20 23.31
N SER A 379 -28.98 -11.28 24.32
CA SER A 379 -30.43 -11.13 24.14
C SER A 379 -30.88 -9.66 24.15
N SER A 380 -31.43 -9.16 23.05
CA SER A 380 -32.32 -7.99 23.05
C SER A 380 -33.37 -8.02 21.93
N PRO A 381 -34.51 -7.32 22.09
CA PRO A 381 -35.79 -7.78 21.54
C PRO A 381 -36.03 -7.38 20.08
N SER A 382 -36.34 -8.37 19.25
CA SER A 382 -36.75 -8.18 17.85
C SER A 382 -38.13 -7.52 17.77
N LYS A 383 -38.25 -6.41 17.02
CA LYS A 383 -39.54 -5.84 16.62
C LYS A 383 -40.02 -6.52 15.32
N PRO A 384 -41.28 -6.97 15.21
CA PRO A 384 -41.69 -7.82 14.10
C PRO A 384 -41.98 -7.04 12.82
N SER A 385 -41.66 -7.65 11.67
CA SER A 385 -42.26 -7.30 10.37
C SER A 385 -42.95 -8.54 9.80
N ALA A 386 -44.04 -8.33 9.07
CA ALA A 386 -45.07 -9.35 8.86
C ALA A 386 -44.78 -10.34 7.73
N GLN A 387 -45.21 -11.59 7.96
CA GLN A 387 -45.32 -12.64 6.95
C GLN A 387 -46.57 -12.43 6.07
N PRO A 388 -46.64 -13.07 4.89
CA PRO A 388 -47.70 -14.07 4.76
C PRO A 388 -47.23 -15.43 4.17
N SER A 389 -47.87 -16.50 4.65
CA SER A 389 -47.69 -17.90 4.25
C SER A 389 -48.30 -18.19 2.85
N ALA A 390 -48.14 -19.33 2.14
CA ALA A 390 -47.58 -20.67 2.42
C ALA A 390 -47.24 -21.38 1.06
N SER A 391 -46.93 -22.67 0.87
CA SER A 391 -46.74 -23.87 1.72
C SER A 391 -46.00 -25.02 0.98
N LYS A 392 -45.05 -25.68 1.66
CA LYS A 392 -44.88 -27.15 1.91
C LYS A 392 -45.27 -28.24 0.84
N PRO A 393 -44.67 -29.45 0.86
CA PRO A 393 -43.24 -29.82 0.67
C PRO A 393 -42.99 -31.10 -0.17
N ALA A 394 -41.72 -31.45 -0.44
CA ALA A 394 -41.26 -32.85 -0.57
C ALA A 394 -39.75 -32.99 -0.24
N SER A 395 -39.34 -34.21 0.11
CA SER A 395 -37.98 -34.73 0.39
C SER A 395 -36.77 -34.02 -0.24
N GLY A 396 -35.60 -33.92 0.39
CA GLY A 396 -35.13 -34.59 1.63
C GLY A 396 -33.94 -35.50 1.34
N GLU A 397 -32.72 -34.96 1.43
CA GLU A 397 -31.47 -35.72 1.35
C GLU A 397 -30.47 -35.20 2.38
N LYS A 398 -29.71 -36.12 3.00
CA LYS A 398 -28.68 -35.79 3.98
C LYS A 398 -27.38 -35.50 3.25
N THR A 399 -26.75 -34.36 3.51
CA THR A 399 -25.31 -34.18 3.29
C THR A 399 -24.63 -33.72 4.56
N THR A 400 -23.54 -34.40 4.87
CA THR A 400 -22.69 -34.21 6.05
C THR A 400 -22.09 -32.81 6.12
N ALA A 401 -21.92 -32.30 7.34
CA ALA A 401 -21.13 -31.10 7.58
C ALA A 401 -19.70 -31.32 7.08
N ALA A 402 -19.24 -30.46 6.17
CA ALA A 402 -17.84 -30.39 5.80
C ALA A 402 -17.07 -29.68 6.91
N GLU A 403 -16.09 -30.36 7.48
CA GLU A 403 -15.20 -29.84 8.51
C GLU A 403 -14.21 -28.86 7.86
N LEU A 404 -14.11 -27.64 8.40
CA LEU A 404 -13.17 -26.63 7.89
C LEU A 404 -11.73 -27.08 8.19
N PRO A 405 -10.79 -27.04 7.22
CA PRO A 405 -9.43 -27.51 7.44
C PRO A 405 -8.70 -26.58 8.42
N GLY A 406 -8.35 -27.12 9.58
CA GLY A 406 -7.61 -26.40 10.62
C GLY A 406 -6.20 -26.01 10.18
N TYR A 407 -5.78 -24.81 10.57
CA TYR A 407 -4.43 -24.29 10.33
C TYR A 407 -3.42 -24.98 11.26
N THR A 408 -2.57 -25.85 10.72
CA THR A 408 -1.48 -26.50 11.47
C THR A 408 -0.10 -25.97 11.04
N LYS A 409 0.69 -25.59 12.03
CA LYS A 409 2.05 -25.05 11.92
C LYS A 409 3.03 -26.12 11.38
N PRO A 410 3.86 -25.82 10.36
CA PRO A 410 4.97 -26.70 9.98
C PRO A 410 6.02 -26.81 11.09
N VAL A 411 6.47 -28.04 11.35
CA VAL A 411 7.48 -28.35 12.37
C VAL A 411 8.87 -27.95 11.89
N SER A 412 9.67 -27.39 12.81
CA SER A 412 11.09 -27.13 12.62
C SER A 412 11.91 -28.41 12.77
N ASP A 413 12.76 -28.71 11.80
CA ASP A 413 13.79 -29.74 11.93
C ASP A 413 15.19 -29.11 11.84
N SER A 414 16.12 -29.65 12.61
CA SER A 414 17.49 -29.13 12.78
C SER A 414 18.50 -30.11 12.23
N THR A 415 19.48 -29.66 11.44
CA THR A 415 20.83 -30.26 11.44
C THR A 415 21.91 -29.34 10.88
N ASP A 416 23.03 -29.37 11.60
CA ASP A 416 24.43 -29.18 11.24
C ASP A 416 24.99 -27.89 10.58
N VAL A 417 26.14 -27.53 11.14
CA VAL A 417 26.99 -26.39 10.80
C VAL A 417 28.15 -26.88 9.95
N HIS A 418 28.45 -26.18 8.85
CA HIS A 418 29.75 -26.29 8.18
C HIS A 418 30.34 -24.90 7.96
N GLU A 419 31.58 -24.72 8.43
CA GLU A 419 32.33 -23.47 8.42
C GLU A 419 33.50 -23.58 7.42
N GLU A 420 33.64 -22.63 6.49
CA GLU A 420 34.86 -22.40 5.69
C GLU A 420 34.84 -21.00 5.00
N PRO A 421 35.93 -20.47 4.38
CA PRO A 421 36.82 -19.55 5.08
C PRO A 421 36.88 -18.11 4.51
N VAL A 422 37.55 -17.21 5.25
CA VAL A 422 37.64 -15.76 4.98
C VAL A 422 38.71 -15.39 3.94
N ALA A 423 38.39 -14.46 3.02
CA ALA A 423 39.30 -13.84 2.05
C ALA A 423 39.36 -12.28 2.21
N PRO A 424 40.42 -11.59 1.77
CA PRO A 424 40.80 -10.28 2.30
C PRO A 424 40.15 -9.05 1.63
N LYS A 425 40.11 -7.95 2.39
CA LYS A 425 39.50 -6.65 2.05
C LYS A 425 40.44 -5.73 1.23
N PRO A 426 40.01 -5.16 0.09
CA PRO A 426 40.76 -4.13 -0.63
C PRO A 426 40.54 -2.72 -0.05
N THR A 427 41.51 -1.83 -0.28
CA THR A 427 41.51 -0.43 0.19
C THR A 427 41.49 0.52 -1.02
N VAL A 428 40.67 1.56 -1.00
CA VAL A 428 40.58 2.56 -2.08
C VAL A 428 41.05 3.93 -1.57
N SER A 429 41.93 4.58 -2.34
CA SER A 429 42.39 5.96 -2.12
C SER A 429 41.65 6.93 -3.05
N SER A 430 41.40 8.15 -2.61
CA SER A 430 40.77 9.21 -3.41
C SER A 430 41.66 10.45 -3.49
N ASN A 431 41.71 11.10 -4.66
CA ASN A 431 42.61 12.22 -4.93
C ASN A 431 41.84 13.55 -4.93
N PRO A 432 42.03 14.47 -3.96
CA PRO A 432 41.16 15.64 -3.78
C PRO A 432 41.24 16.73 -4.87
N ALA A 433 42.26 16.70 -5.74
CA ALA A 433 42.58 17.82 -6.63
C ALA A 433 41.50 18.12 -7.71
N ALA A 434 40.77 17.12 -8.20
CA ALA A 434 39.79 17.30 -9.28
C ALA A 434 38.53 18.08 -8.84
N VAL A 435 38.28 18.19 -7.53
CA VAL A 435 37.07 18.82 -6.98
C VAL A 435 37.19 20.35 -6.88
N SER A 436 38.42 20.89 -6.81
CA SER A 436 38.64 22.34 -6.64
C SER A 436 38.59 23.12 -7.96
N GLU A 437 39.04 22.56 -9.08
CA GLU A 437 39.01 23.25 -10.39
C GLU A 437 37.59 23.47 -10.91
N ALA A 438 36.69 22.49 -10.72
CA ALA A 438 35.29 22.62 -11.10
C ALA A 438 34.55 23.72 -10.29
N ALA A 439 34.93 23.91 -9.01
CA ALA A 439 34.37 24.96 -8.17
C ALA A 439 34.85 26.37 -8.60
N ALA A 440 36.09 26.51 -9.05
CA ALA A 440 36.66 27.78 -9.49
C ALA A 440 36.02 28.29 -10.81
N GLN A 441 35.73 27.40 -11.76
CA GLN A 441 35.11 27.78 -13.03
C GLN A 441 33.65 28.25 -12.86
N ALA A 442 32.92 27.73 -11.87
CA ALA A 442 31.56 28.16 -11.56
C ALA A 442 31.49 29.61 -11.01
N THR A 443 32.56 30.09 -10.35
CA THR A 443 32.58 31.45 -9.77
C THR A 443 32.82 32.57 -10.77
N ASP A 444 33.54 32.34 -11.88
CA ASP A 444 33.82 33.39 -12.87
C ASP A 444 32.57 33.77 -13.70
N VAL A 445 31.69 32.81 -13.98
CA VAL A 445 30.45 33.05 -14.76
C VAL A 445 29.49 34.00 -14.02
N LEU A 446 29.52 34.02 -12.69
CA LEU A 446 28.71 34.94 -11.86
C LEU A 446 29.24 36.38 -11.84
N SER A 447 30.50 36.61 -12.24
CA SER A 447 31.15 37.93 -12.22
C SER A 447 30.68 38.85 -13.37
N SER A 448 30.20 38.27 -14.48
CA SER A 448 29.88 38.99 -15.72
C SER A 448 28.39 39.36 -15.89
N ALA A 449 27.52 39.02 -14.94
CA ALA A 449 26.10 39.37 -15.00
C ALA A 449 25.87 40.86 -14.66
N PRO A 450 25.07 41.62 -15.46
CA PRO A 450 24.80 43.03 -15.20
C PRO A 450 24.00 43.23 -13.90
N LYS A 451 24.32 44.29 -13.15
CA LYS A 451 23.66 44.57 -11.86
C LYS A 451 22.20 45.00 -12.06
N PRO A 452 21.24 44.54 -11.24
CA PRO A 452 19.80 44.80 -11.46
C PRO A 452 19.32 46.27 -11.34
N THR A 453 20.20 47.25 -11.15
CA THR A 453 19.85 48.65 -10.86
C THR A 453 19.66 49.53 -12.10
N ASP A 454 20.09 49.06 -13.27
CA ASP A 454 20.31 49.96 -14.43
C ASP A 454 19.20 49.87 -15.50
N ILE A 455 18.06 49.25 -15.18
CA ILE A 455 16.99 48.92 -16.15
C ILE A 455 15.67 49.69 -15.92
N PHE A 456 15.47 50.36 -14.77
CA PHE A 456 14.17 51.01 -14.46
C PHE A 456 14.28 52.42 -13.87
N ASP A 457 13.85 53.42 -14.64
CA ASP A 457 13.54 54.76 -14.13
C ASP A 457 12.39 54.72 -13.11
N LYS A 458 12.52 55.50 -12.03
CA LYS A 458 11.71 55.39 -10.81
C LYS A 458 10.28 55.96 -10.95
N PRO A 459 9.21 55.17 -10.72
CA PRO A 459 7.91 55.69 -10.31
C PRO A 459 7.83 55.80 -8.78
N LYS A 460 7.14 56.83 -8.27
CA LYS A 460 6.95 57.03 -6.83
C LYS A 460 5.81 56.14 -6.28
N LYS A 461 6.11 55.39 -5.21
CA LYS A 461 5.20 54.55 -4.38
C LYS A 461 4.78 53.19 -4.99
N CYS A 462 5.52 52.13 -4.63
CA CYS A 462 5.04 50.74 -4.65
C CYS A 462 5.30 50.05 -3.31
N LYS A 463 4.42 49.14 -2.89
CA LYS A 463 4.70 48.18 -1.81
C LYS A 463 5.65 47.11 -2.35
N THR A 464 6.73 46.80 -1.65
CA THR A 464 7.68 45.75 -2.04
C THR A 464 7.01 44.37 -1.99
N ARG A 465 6.97 43.69 -3.13
CA ARG A 465 6.89 42.22 -3.21
C ARG A 465 8.23 41.71 -3.72
N VAL A 466 8.85 40.82 -2.97
CA VAL A 466 10.04 40.09 -3.42
C VAL A 466 9.55 38.91 -4.26
N HIS A 467 10.03 38.80 -5.50
CA HIS A 467 9.86 37.63 -6.34
C HIS A 467 11.24 36.99 -6.53
N THR A 468 11.45 35.82 -5.94
CA THR A 468 12.65 35.02 -6.18
C THR A 468 12.49 34.29 -7.50
N VAL A 469 13.33 34.63 -8.49
CA VAL A 469 13.39 33.92 -9.77
C VAL A 469 14.59 32.99 -9.73
N TRP A 470 14.35 31.70 -9.94
CA TRP A 470 15.42 30.70 -10.12
C TRP A 470 15.66 30.51 -11.62
N ASN A 471 16.93 30.47 -12.02
CA ASN A 471 17.32 30.16 -13.39
C ASN A 471 18.26 28.96 -13.37
N THR A 472 17.84 27.83 -13.93
CA THR A 472 18.59 26.58 -13.91
C THR A 472 19.38 26.45 -15.21
N VAL A 473 20.71 26.47 -15.11
CA VAL A 473 21.61 26.26 -16.26
C VAL A 473 22.17 24.84 -16.17
N THR A 474 21.79 23.99 -17.11
CA THR A 474 22.34 22.63 -17.25
C THR A 474 23.57 22.67 -18.15
N VAL A 475 24.72 22.26 -17.62
CA VAL A 475 25.96 22.09 -18.39
C VAL A 475 26.25 20.60 -18.53
N THR A 476 26.21 20.09 -19.76
CA THR A 476 26.57 18.70 -20.07
C THR A 476 28.03 18.65 -20.49
N GLN A 477 28.88 17.97 -19.71
CA GLN A 477 30.28 17.73 -20.05
C GLN A 477 30.48 16.23 -20.33
N THR A 478 30.83 15.89 -21.58
CA THR A 478 31.08 14.51 -21.97
C THR A 478 32.49 14.08 -21.53
N ALA A 479 32.60 13.42 -20.38
CA ALA A 479 33.83 12.77 -19.95
C ALA A 479 33.88 11.32 -20.45
N SER A 480 34.73 11.05 -21.44
CA SER A 480 35.01 9.68 -21.90
C SER A 480 36.01 9.01 -20.96
N LEU A 481 35.54 8.01 -20.20
CA LEU A 481 36.40 7.09 -19.44
C LEU A 481 36.18 5.64 -19.92
N PRO A 482 37.23 4.80 -19.89
CA PRO A 482 37.19 3.47 -20.51
C PRO A 482 36.30 2.48 -19.74
N VAL A 483 35.74 1.54 -20.49
CA VAL A 483 34.77 0.54 -20.02
C VAL A 483 35.34 -0.34 -18.90
N GLN A 484 34.63 -0.40 -17.77
CA GLN A 484 34.59 -1.58 -16.91
C GLN A 484 33.12 -1.98 -16.70
N THR A 485 32.85 -3.27 -16.90
CA THR A 485 31.52 -3.87 -16.81
C THR A 485 31.28 -4.45 -15.42
N GLU A 486 30.46 -3.77 -14.63
CA GLU A 486 29.73 -4.39 -13.50
C GLU A 486 28.23 -4.07 -13.66
N ALA A 487 27.38 -5.08 -13.49
CA ALA A 487 25.94 -4.97 -13.68
C ALA A 487 25.29 -4.26 -12.46
N GLY A 488 24.80 -3.05 -12.67
CA GLY A 488 24.13 -2.27 -11.63
C GLY A 488 22.63 -2.56 -11.56
N THR A 489 22.17 -3.09 -10.43
CA THR A 489 20.74 -3.32 -10.12
C THR A 489 19.93 -2.00 -10.16
N PRO A 490 18.70 -1.96 -10.72
CA PRO A 490 17.91 -0.73 -10.77
C PRO A 490 17.39 -0.30 -9.38
N SER A 491 18.02 0.70 -8.75
CA SER A 491 17.55 1.23 -7.46
C SER A 491 16.41 2.26 -7.62
N TYR A 492 15.16 1.80 -7.74
CA TYR A 492 13.99 2.70 -7.84
C TYR A 492 13.77 3.59 -6.59
N LYS A 493 14.42 3.28 -5.47
CA LYS A 493 14.00 3.70 -4.12
C LYS A 493 14.43 5.11 -3.66
N ARG A 494 15.19 5.88 -4.44
CA ARG A 494 15.86 7.10 -3.92
C ARG A 494 15.06 8.40 -4.06
N ASP A 495 14.03 8.44 -4.91
CA ASP A 495 13.29 9.67 -5.23
C ASP A 495 11.86 9.75 -4.67
N HIS A 496 11.30 8.63 -4.21
CA HIS A 496 9.90 8.54 -3.73
C HIS A 496 9.67 9.48 -2.53
N VAL A 497 10.42 9.28 -1.45
CA VAL A 497 10.29 10.05 -0.19
C VAL A 497 10.43 11.56 -0.40
N ARG A 498 11.31 11.99 -1.32
CA ARG A 498 11.60 13.42 -1.54
C ARG A 498 10.52 14.12 -2.36
N ARG A 499 9.80 13.41 -3.24
CA ARG A 499 8.67 13.97 -4.02
C ARG A 499 7.36 13.93 -3.23
N HIS A 500 7.13 12.90 -2.41
CA HIS A 500 5.93 12.76 -1.56
C HIS A 500 5.62 14.02 -0.75
N ALA A 501 6.59 14.51 0.05
CA ALA A 501 6.39 15.64 0.95
C ALA A 501 5.98 16.95 0.24
N HIS A 502 6.30 17.10 -1.06
CA HIS A 502 6.04 18.32 -1.82
C HIS A 502 4.70 18.31 -2.58
N HIS A 503 4.21 17.15 -3.05
CA HIS A 503 2.99 17.11 -3.88
C HIS A 503 1.68 16.98 -3.07
N HIS A 504 1.71 16.34 -1.90
CA HIS A 504 0.54 16.26 -1.00
C HIS A 504 0.03 17.64 -0.53
N GLY A 505 0.89 18.67 -0.51
CA GLY A 505 0.49 20.03 -0.14
C GLY A 505 -0.42 20.76 -1.15
N SER A 506 -0.35 20.40 -2.43
CA SER A 506 -1.05 21.11 -3.51
C SER A 506 -2.35 20.42 -3.95
N GLY A 507 -2.35 19.09 -4.10
CA GLY A 507 -3.55 18.34 -4.53
C GLY A 507 -4.65 18.31 -3.45
N HIS A 508 -4.30 18.01 -2.20
CA HIS A 508 -5.30 17.76 -1.15
C HIS A 508 -6.07 19.01 -0.70
N ASN A 509 -5.54 20.22 -0.92
CA ASN A 509 -6.26 21.47 -0.62
C ASN A 509 -7.55 21.64 -1.45
N HIS A 510 -7.69 20.98 -2.60
CA HIS A 510 -8.90 21.03 -3.42
C HIS A 510 -9.97 20.01 -3.02
N LEU A 511 -9.58 18.83 -2.52
CA LEU A 511 -10.53 17.79 -2.08
C LEU A 511 -10.99 18.02 -0.62
N ARG A 512 -10.06 18.23 0.34
CA ARG A 512 -10.40 18.44 1.76
C ARG A 512 -11.24 19.71 2.03
N ARG A 513 -11.20 20.70 1.13
CA ARG A 513 -12.05 21.91 1.24
C ARG A 513 -13.55 21.66 1.01
N ARG A 514 -13.96 20.49 0.48
CA ARG A 514 -15.38 20.17 0.31
C ARG A 514 -16.00 19.45 1.50
N SER A 515 -15.25 18.58 2.21
CA SER A 515 -15.76 17.85 3.37
C SER A 515 -15.87 18.72 4.64
N HIS A 516 -14.89 19.59 4.91
CA HIS A 516 -14.90 20.43 6.12
C HIS A 516 -15.86 21.64 6.10
N LEU A 517 -16.70 21.80 5.07
CA LEU A 517 -17.73 22.85 4.99
C LEU A 517 -19.16 22.33 5.23
N ARG A 518 -19.33 21.06 5.66
CA ARG A 518 -20.63 20.47 6.02
C ARG A 518 -20.54 19.52 7.23
N ARG A 519 -20.23 20.07 8.40
CA ARG A 519 -20.75 19.62 9.71
C ARG A 519 -21.11 20.86 10.52
#